data_AF-A0A3E2VID9-F1
#
_entry.id   AF-A0A3E2VID9-F1
#
_cell.length_a   1.000
_cell.length_b   1.000
_cell.length_c   1.000
_cell.angle_alpha   90.00
_cell.angle_beta   90.00
_cell.angle_gamma   90.00
#
_symmetry.space_group_name_H-M   'P 1'
#
loop_
_entity.id
_entity.type
_entity.pdbx_description
1 polymer ?
#
loop_
_entity_poly.entity_id
_entity_poly.type
_entity_poly.pdbx_seq_one_letter_code
_entity_poly.pdbx_strand_id
1 'polypeptide(L)'
;MQNAYLNAYYEEMTDFLGGIFSAVLKTNEVLEKGNLTGCLRIAKESIFTGLNNFKVNSIFDEVSSQQFGFSSTEISSLLQDYHLREYQRDIKDW
;
A
#
# COMPACT_ATOMS: atom_id res chain seq x y z
N MET A 1 -9.44 -10.47 3.74
CA MET A 1 -10.63 -9.66 4.12
C MET A 1 -11.85 -9.93 3.25
N GLN A 2 -11.80 -9.80 1.91
CA GLN A 2 -12.96 -10.12 1.06
C GLN A 2 -13.42 -11.56 1.19
N ASN A 3 -12.51 -12.54 1.16
CA ASN A 3 -12.87 -13.94 1.40
C ASN A 3 -13.49 -14.15 2.79
N ALA A 4 -12.97 -13.49 3.83
CA ALA A 4 -13.54 -13.57 5.18
C ALA A 4 -14.97 -13.01 5.23
N TYR A 5 -15.23 -11.92 4.51
CA TYR A 5 -16.57 -11.37 4.35
C TYR A 5 -17.51 -12.35 3.61
N LEU A 6 -17.05 -12.93 2.50
CA LEU A 6 -17.85 -13.88 1.71
C LEU A 6 -18.16 -15.18 2.46
N ASN A 7 -17.30 -15.57 3.41
CA ASN A 7 -17.46 -16.77 4.21
C ASN A 7 -17.92 -16.49 5.65
N ALA A 8 -18.44 -15.28 5.92
CA ALA A 8 -19.04 -14.88 7.19
C ALA A 8 -18.14 -14.98 8.44
N TYR A 9 -16.82 -14.80 8.30
CA TYR A 9 -15.87 -14.72 9.43
C TYR A 9 -15.06 -13.41 9.45
N TYR A 10 -15.67 -12.32 8.96
CA TYR A 10 -14.98 -11.05 8.79
C TYR A 10 -14.52 -10.43 10.12
N GLU A 11 -15.34 -10.54 11.18
CA GLU A 11 -15.04 -9.97 12.50
C GLU A 11 -13.88 -10.72 13.16
N GLU A 12 -13.92 -12.05 13.16
CA GLU A 12 -12.87 -12.91 13.71
C GLU A 12 -11.53 -12.68 12.99
N MET A 13 -11.57 -12.52 11.67
CA MET A 13 -10.37 -12.20 10.89
C MET A 13 -9.83 -10.79 11.23
N THR A 14 -10.73 -9.83 11.44
CA THR A 14 -10.38 -8.44 11.82
C THR A 14 -9.70 -8.41 13.18
N ASP A 15 -10.26 -9.12 14.17
CA ASP A 15 -9.72 -9.19 15.53
C ASP A 15 -8.37 -9.91 15.56
N PHE A 16 -8.24 -11.02 14.83
CA PHE A 16 -6.99 -11.76 14.72
C PHE A 16 -5.86 -10.90 14.12
N LEU A 17 -6.12 -10.24 12.99
CA LEU A 17 -5.14 -9.36 12.35
C LEU A 17 -4.83 -8.12 13.20
N GLY A 18 -5.84 -7.53 13.85
CA GLY A 18 -5.67 -6.40 14.76
C GLY A 18 -4.75 -6.75 15.94
N GLY A 19 -4.93 -7.93 16.52
CA GLY A 19 -4.04 -8.45 17.58
C GLY A 19 -2.59 -8.58 17.13
N ILE A 20 -2.35 -9.15 15.94
CA ILE A 20 -1.02 -9.28 15.36
C ILE A 20 -0.39 -7.91 15.13
N PHE A 21 -1.11 -6.98 14.49
CA PHE A 21 -0.57 -5.65 14.21
C PHE A 21 -0.30 -4.85 15.49
N SER A 22 -1.15 -4.97 16.50
CA SER A 22 -0.89 -4.35 17.81
C SER A 22 0.40 -4.87 18.43
N ALA A 23 0.58 -6.20 18.49
CA ALA A 23 1.77 -6.81 19.07
C ALA A 23 3.06 -6.41 18.33
N VAL A 24 3.02 -6.41 17.00
CA VAL A 24 4.20 -6.18 16.16
C VAL A 24 4.53 -4.70 15.99
N LEU A 25 3.51 -3.84 15.82
CA LEU A 25 3.69 -2.44 15.39
C LEU A 25 3.45 -1.42 16.51
N LYS A 26 2.77 -1.77 17.60
CA LYS A 26 2.50 -0.85 18.71
C LYS A 26 3.38 -1.11 19.93
N THR A 27 3.46 -2.36 20.39
CA THR A 27 4.09 -2.74 21.66
C THR A 27 5.51 -3.29 21.47
N ASN A 28 6.18 -2.92 20.39
CA ASN A 28 7.48 -3.47 20.03
C ASN A 28 8.59 -2.46 20.29
N GLU A 29 9.31 -2.63 21.40
CA GLU A 29 10.39 -1.73 21.84
C GLU A 29 11.62 -1.74 20.92
N VAL A 30 11.78 -2.78 20.09
CA VAL A 30 12.91 -2.91 19.16
C VAL A 30 12.55 -2.49 17.73
N LEU A 31 11.28 -2.15 17.46
CA LEU A 31 10.84 -1.70 16.14
C LEU A 31 11.03 -0.19 16.00
N GLU A 32 12.01 0.22 15.18
CA GLU A 32 12.19 1.62 14.81
C GLU A 32 11.13 2.10 13.81
N LYS A 33 10.81 1.28 12.79
CA LYS A 33 9.86 1.62 11.72
C LYS A 33 9.28 0.38 11.03
N GLY A 34 7.98 0.40 10.76
CA GLY A 34 7.29 -0.60 9.93
C GLY A 34 6.61 0.03 8.73
N ASN A 35 6.75 -0.57 7.55
CA ASN A 35 6.02 -0.17 6.33
C ASN A 35 5.07 -1.31 5.93
N LEU A 36 3.78 -1.01 5.85
CA LEU A 36 2.76 -1.95 5.38
C LEU A 36 2.22 -1.47 4.03
N THR A 37 2.35 -2.31 3.00
CA THR A 37 1.87 -2.02 1.64
C THR A 37 0.84 -3.05 1.21
N GLY A 38 -0.06 -2.65 0.31
CA GLY A 38 -1.08 -3.54 -0.23
C GLY A 38 -1.72 -2.94 -1.48
N CYS A 39 -2.20 -3.80 -2.38
CA CYS A 39 -2.89 -3.37 -3.61
C CYS A 39 -4.37 -3.02 -3.37
N LEU A 40 -4.94 -3.52 -2.27
CA LEU A 40 -6.30 -3.20 -1.86
C LEU A 40 -6.25 -2.16 -0.75
N ARG A 41 -7.23 -1.25 -0.74
CA ARG A 41 -7.47 -0.37 0.40
C ARG A 41 -8.06 -1.20 1.54
N ILE A 42 -7.21 -1.92 2.27
CA ILE A 42 -7.63 -2.78 3.39
C ILE A 42 -7.83 -1.97 4.69
N ALA A 43 -7.52 -0.67 4.67
CA ALA A 43 -7.86 0.24 5.76
C ALA A 43 -9.38 0.53 5.78
N LYS A 44 -10.20 -0.46 6.10
CA LYS A 44 -11.23 -0.21 7.08
C LYS A 44 -10.47 0.01 8.38
N GLU A 45 -10.56 1.21 8.93
CA GLU A 45 -9.79 1.65 10.10
C GLU A 45 -9.81 0.61 11.24
N SER A 46 -10.87 -0.21 11.33
CA SER A 46 -11.07 -1.27 12.32
C SER A 46 -9.87 -2.20 12.59
N ILE A 47 -9.10 -2.65 11.58
CA ILE A 47 -7.92 -3.52 11.81
C ILE A 47 -6.68 -2.75 12.31
N PHE A 48 -6.64 -1.44 12.11
CA PHE A 48 -5.54 -0.57 12.50
C PHE A 48 -5.90 0.31 13.70
N THR A 49 -7.13 0.21 14.20
CA THR A 49 -7.61 0.94 15.37
C THR A 49 -6.71 0.62 16.55
N GLY A 50 -6.04 1.66 17.07
CA GLY A 50 -5.18 1.55 18.23
C GLY A 50 -3.68 1.47 17.92
N LEU A 51 -3.25 1.47 16.65
CA LEU A 51 -1.84 1.72 16.30
C LEU A 51 -1.47 3.18 16.59
N ASN A 52 -0.30 3.39 17.20
CA ASN A 52 0.23 4.73 17.44
C ASN A 52 0.93 5.25 16.17
N ASN A 53 0.81 6.56 15.89
CA ASN A 53 1.52 7.24 14.79
C ASN A 53 1.30 6.63 13.39
N PHE A 54 0.10 6.09 13.13
CA PHE A 54 -0.25 5.46 11.86
C PHE A 54 -0.50 6.52 10.77
N LYS A 55 0.22 6.41 9.64
CA LYS A 55 0.01 7.25 8.45
C LYS A 55 -0.35 6.37 7.26
N VAL A 56 -1.51 6.64 6.67
CA VAL A 56 -1.92 6.03 5.40
C VAL A 56 -1.50 6.97 4.28
N ASN A 57 -0.78 6.45 3.28
CA ASN A 57 -0.49 7.17 2.04
C ASN A 57 -1.10 6.36 0.90
N SER A 58 -2.02 6.97 0.16
CA SER A 58 -2.70 6.38 -0.98
C SER A 58 -2.26 7.04 -2.28
N ILE A 59 -2.31 6.29 -3.39
CA ILE A 59 -2.14 6.86 -4.74
C ILE A 59 -3.20 7.93 -5.06
N PHE A 60 -4.33 7.89 -4.35
CA PHE A 60 -5.43 8.84 -4.50
C PHE A 60 -5.24 10.13 -3.68
N ASP A 61 -4.26 10.19 -2.78
CA ASP A 61 -4.02 11.39 -1.98
C ASP A 61 -3.11 12.34 -2.77
N GLU A 62 -3.51 13.61 -2.94
CA GLU A 62 -2.77 14.61 -3.74
C GLU A 62 -1.31 14.77 -3.31
N VAL A 63 -1.02 14.64 -2.02
CA VAL A 63 0.32 14.82 -1.46
C VAL A 63 1.25 13.66 -1.81
N SER A 64 0.73 12.44 -1.91
CA SER A 64 1.53 11.25 -2.20
C SER A 64 1.42 10.77 -3.64
N SER A 65 0.45 11.24 -4.43
CA SER A 65 0.25 10.83 -5.83
C SER A 65 1.51 11.04 -6.70
N GLN A 66 2.26 12.11 -6.45
CA GLN A 66 3.52 12.40 -7.17
C GLN A 66 4.71 11.52 -6.73
N GLN A 67 4.55 10.73 -5.67
CA GLN A 67 5.60 9.88 -5.12
C GLN A 67 5.46 8.41 -5.56
N PHE A 68 4.42 8.09 -6.33
CA PHE A 68 4.17 6.74 -6.84
C PHE A 68 4.43 6.66 -8.35
N GLY A 69 4.83 5.48 -8.82
CA GLY A 69 5.12 5.23 -10.23
C GLY A 69 6.60 5.36 -10.58
N PHE A 70 6.89 5.43 -11.87
CA PHE A 70 8.24 5.54 -12.40
C PHE A 70 8.57 6.98 -12.77
N SER A 71 9.81 7.39 -12.53
CA SER A 71 10.37 8.63 -13.06
C SER A 71 10.50 8.57 -14.59
N SER A 72 10.59 9.74 -15.25
CA SER A 72 10.78 9.79 -16.70
C SER A 72 12.05 9.06 -17.17
N THR A 73 13.10 9.02 -16.34
CA THR A 73 14.34 8.31 -16.63
C THR A 73 14.15 6.79 -16.55
N GLU A 74 13.42 6.31 -15.54
CA GLU A 74 13.08 4.89 -15.41
C GLU A 74 12.18 4.43 -16.55
N ILE A 75 11.16 5.23 -16.91
CA ILE A 75 10.30 4.96 -18.09
C ILE A 75 11.14 4.90 -19.37
N SER A 76 12.05 5.86 -19.57
CA SER A 76 12.91 5.87 -20.78
C SER A 76 13.82 4.65 -20.86
N SER A 77 14.34 4.20 -19.70
CA SER A 77 15.19 3.01 -19.60
C SER A 77 14.37 1.74 -19.89
N LEU A 78 13.21 1.59 -19.26
CA LEU A 78 12.27 0.49 -19.53
C LEU A 78 11.89 0.41 -21.01
N LEU A 79 11.52 1.53 -21.63
CA LEU A 79 11.17 1.53 -23.06
C LEU A 79 12.36 1.20 -23.96
N GLN A 80 13.58 1.58 -23.57
CA GLN A 80 14.78 1.17 -24.30
C GLN A 80 15.02 -0.34 -24.19
N ASP A 81 14.93 -0.90 -23.00
CA ASP A 81 15.21 -2.31 -22.72
C ASP A 81 14.27 -3.25 -23.49
N TYR A 82 13.03 -2.81 -23.73
CA TYR A 82 12.04 -3.55 -24.50
C TYR A 82 11.92 -3.11 -25.98
N HIS A 83 12.80 -2.21 -26.46
CA HIS A 83 12.76 -1.67 -27.82
C HIS A 83 11.47 -0.92 -28.19
N LEU A 84 10.80 -0.31 -27.21
CA LEU A 84 9.51 0.38 -27.31
C LEU A 84 9.62 1.92 -27.23
N ARG A 85 10.78 2.50 -27.56
CA ARG A 85 11.01 3.96 -27.45
C ARG A 85 9.99 4.82 -28.22
N GLU A 86 9.41 4.29 -29.29
CA GLU A 86 8.39 4.99 -30.07
C GLU A 86 7.14 5.37 -29.25
N TYR A 87 6.81 4.59 -28.21
CA TYR A 87 5.65 4.81 -27.34
C TYR A 87 5.91 5.83 -26.21
N GLN A 88 7.10 6.45 -26.15
CA GLN A 88 7.46 7.35 -25.06
C GLN A 88 6.52 8.56 -24.96
N ARG A 89 5.99 9.04 -26.09
CA ARG A 89 5.03 10.14 -26.10
C ARG A 89 3.67 9.69 -25.60
N ASP A 90 3.18 8.56 -26.09
CA ASP A 90 1.87 8.01 -25.72
C ASP A 90 1.79 7.69 -24.23
N ILE A 91 2.87 7.16 -23.64
CA ILE A 91 2.94 6.82 -22.21
C ILE A 91 3.01 8.07 -21.32
N LYS A 92 3.57 9.18 -21.83
CA LYS A 92 3.64 10.44 -21.08
C LYS A 92 2.29 11.15 -21.03
N ASP A 93 1.46 10.95 -22.04
CA ASP A 93 0.15 11.59 -22.18
C ASP A 93 -1.00 10.79 -21.52
N TRP A 94 -0.72 9.58 -21.00
CA TRP A 94 -1.66 8.70 -20.28
C TRP A 94 -1.71 9.01 -18.77
#